data_AF-A0ABD3FZW8-F1
#
_entry.id   AF-A0ABD3FZW8-F1
#
_cell.length_a   1.000
_cell.length_b   1.000
_cell.length_c   1.000
_cell.angle_alpha   90.00
_cell.angle_beta   90.00
_cell.angle_gamma   90.00
#
_symmetry.space_group_name_H-M   'P 1'
#
loop_
_entity.id
_entity.type
_entity.pdbx_description
1 polymer ?
#
loop_
_entity_poly.entity_id
_entity_poly.type
_entity_poly.pdbx_seq_one_letter_code
_entity_poly.pdbx_strand_id
1 'polypeptide(L)'
;MENEYQSVEISGSQRVSATYSDPRATQCKDNKNLQQEEAFSLAKVLNQLVSEQRSLHKKAANALETQYLRDDSTEQAADKPTITAAFAETAKPLFKRFNDPVGNVREICIRITIKFIAEEEDLIHYLPYLIPAITRRVNSQYGYDEENQVFSRDQFLHDAFKRGRVYVAENQVARVKPDELSEEIRLLLLGLLDAVLENAFQRRASSILHAYIFDILLVLISGVHDDFHEVNIASC
;
A
#
# COMPACT_ATOMS: atom_id res chain seq x y z
N MET A 1 -45.75 11.38 -49.57
CA MET A 1 -45.98 11.07 -51.00
C MET A 1 -44.85 10.15 -51.41
N GLU A 2 -44.96 8.86 -51.74
CA GLU A 2 -46.01 7.84 -51.95
C GLU A 2 -45.27 6.50 -51.67
N ASN A 3 -45.73 5.65 -50.74
CA ASN A 3 -46.46 4.38 -50.96
C ASN A 3 -46.22 3.68 -52.31
N GLU A 4 -45.78 2.42 -52.25
CA GLU A 4 -46.43 1.24 -52.88
C GLU A 4 -45.59 -0.02 -52.60
N TYR A 5 -46.02 -0.87 -51.66
CA TYR A 5 -46.94 -2.01 -51.77
C TYR A 5 -46.23 -3.35 -52.09
N GLN A 6 -46.41 -4.27 -51.13
CA GLN A 6 -46.04 -5.68 -51.13
C GLN A 6 -46.65 -6.45 -52.32
N SER A 7 -46.02 -7.57 -52.69
CA SER A 7 -46.74 -8.84 -52.92
C SER A 7 -45.78 -10.03 -52.85
N VAL A 8 -46.19 -11.01 -52.04
CA VAL A 8 -45.61 -12.33 -51.81
C VAL A 8 -46.16 -13.28 -52.87
N GLU A 9 -45.38 -14.27 -53.34
CA GLU A 9 -45.88 -15.66 -53.45
C GLU A 9 -44.78 -16.68 -53.77
N ILE A 10 -45.07 -17.90 -53.32
CA ILE A 10 -44.18 -19.02 -52.98
C ILE A 10 -44.35 -20.15 -54.01
N SER A 11 -43.29 -20.93 -54.20
CA SER A 11 -43.22 -22.38 -54.54
C SER A 11 -42.12 -22.60 -55.58
N GLY A 12 -41.21 -23.58 -55.50
CA GLY A 12 -41.18 -24.85 -54.80
C GLY A 12 -40.84 -25.91 -55.84
N SER A 13 -39.61 -26.44 -55.87
CA SER A 13 -39.33 -27.73 -56.54
C SER A 13 -37.96 -28.30 -56.15
N GLN A 14 -37.96 -29.60 -55.87
CA GLN A 14 -36.86 -30.43 -55.36
C GLN A 14 -35.86 -30.80 -56.47
N ARG A 15 -34.59 -31.09 -56.11
CA ARG A 15 -33.96 -32.44 -56.26
C ARG A 15 -32.43 -32.50 -56.03
N VAL A 16 -32.06 -33.53 -55.24
CA VAL A 16 -30.94 -34.50 -55.37
C VAL A 16 -29.54 -34.17 -54.79
N SER A 17 -29.10 -35.15 -54.00
CA SER A 17 -27.88 -35.33 -53.22
C SER A 17 -26.57 -35.46 -54.02
N ALA A 18 -25.45 -35.07 -53.40
CA ALA A 18 -24.15 -35.74 -53.56
C ALA A 18 -23.28 -35.54 -52.31
N THR A 19 -22.95 -36.64 -51.65
CA THR A 19 -21.92 -36.79 -50.61
C THR A 19 -20.52 -36.63 -51.22
N TYR A 20 -19.69 -35.76 -50.63
CA TYR A 20 -18.24 -35.87 -50.70
C TYR A 20 -17.67 -35.56 -49.32
N SER A 21 -17.02 -36.57 -48.74
CA SER A 21 -16.19 -36.49 -47.53
C SER A 21 -14.82 -35.93 -47.87
N ASP A 22 -14.36 -34.93 -47.12
CA ASP A 22 -12.94 -34.55 -47.07
C ASP A 22 -12.47 -34.51 -45.59
N PRO A 23 -11.45 -35.30 -45.20
CA PRO A 23 -10.96 -35.37 -43.84
C PRO A 23 -9.74 -34.45 -43.63
N ARG A 24 -9.73 -33.71 -42.51
CA ARG A 24 -8.62 -32.97 -41.88
C ARG A 24 -8.62 -31.44 -42.05
N ALA A 25 -9.13 -30.77 -41.01
CA ALA A 25 -8.49 -29.62 -40.37
C ALA A 25 -9.13 -29.46 -38.98
N THR A 26 -8.92 -30.42 -38.08
CA THR A 26 -7.95 -30.28 -36.98
C THR A 26 -8.14 -29.01 -36.16
N GLN A 27 -9.00 -29.14 -35.15
CA GLN A 27 -8.86 -28.62 -33.79
C GLN A 27 -8.63 -27.11 -33.64
N CYS A 28 -9.76 -26.40 -33.45
CA CYS A 28 -9.79 -25.23 -32.58
C CYS A 28 -9.33 -25.70 -31.18
N LYS A 29 -8.06 -25.47 -30.85
CA LYS A 29 -7.55 -25.65 -29.50
C LYS A 29 -8.14 -24.53 -28.64
N ASP A 30 -9.19 -24.87 -27.92
CA ASP A 30 -9.59 -24.18 -26.71
C ASP A 30 -8.39 -24.18 -25.74
N ASN A 31 -7.55 -23.15 -25.82
CA ASN A 31 -6.58 -22.82 -24.78
C ASN A 31 -7.36 -22.28 -23.58
N LYS A 32 -8.08 -23.17 -22.89
CA LYS A 32 -8.42 -22.97 -21.49
C LYS A 32 -7.11 -22.97 -20.74
N ASN A 33 -6.64 -21.77 -20.40
CA ASN A 33 -5.67 -21.55 -19.34
C ASN A 33 -6.25 -22.21 -18.08
N LEU A 34 -5.90 -23.47 -17.87
CA LEU A 34 -5.92 -24.11 -16.57
C LEU A 34 -4.86 -23.36 -15.76
N GLN A 35 -5.26 -22.24 -15.15
CA GLN A 35 -4.54 -21.71 -14.01
C GLN A 35 -4.62 -22.82 -12.96
N GLN A 36 -3.58 -23.65 -12.90
CA GLN A 36 -3.30 -24.42 -11.70
C GLN A 36 -3.27 -23.38 -10.57
N GLU A 37 -4.22 -23.46 -9.65
CA GLU A 37 -4.12 -22.81 -8.35
C GLU A 37 -2.89 -23.39 -7.67
N GLU A 38 -1.74 -22.77 -7.94
CA GLU A 38 -0.49 -23.11 -7.31
C GLU A 38 -0.64 -22.74 -5.83
N ALA A 39 -0.43 -23.70 -4.93
CA ALA A 39 -0.55 -23.50 -3.51
C ALA A 39 0.29 -22.28 -3.06
N PHE A 40 -0.26 -21.48 -2.14
CA PHE A 40 0.42 -20.29 -1.64
C PHE A 40 1.77 -20.67 -1.00
N SER A 41 2.85 -20.04 -1.49
CA SER A 41 4.20 -20.21 -0.94
C SER A 41 4.74 -18.86 -0.51
N LEU A 42 4.84 -18.65 0.81
CA LEU A 42 5.29 -17.38 1.38
C LEU A 42 6.68 -16.99 0.87
N ALA A 43 7.65 -17.91 0.92
CA ALA A 43 9.00 -17.66 0.44
C ALA A 43 9.04 -17.25 -1.04
N LYS A 44 8.25 -17.90 -1.90
CA LYS A 44 8.14 -17.56 -3.33
C LYS A 44 7.57 -16.13 -3.51
N VAL A 45 6.53 -15.80 -2.77
CA VAL A 45 5.87 -14.49 -2.81
C VAL A 45 6.81 -13.39 -2.32
N LEU A 46 7.53 -13.62 -1.23
CA LEU A 46 8.52 -12.68 -0.70
C LEU A 46 9.67 -12.44 -1.69
N ASN A 47 10.17 -13.48 -2.35
CA ASN A 47 11.19 -13.33 -3.39
C ASN A 47 10.69 -12.48 -4.58
N GLN A 48 9.42 -12.63 -4.97
CA GLN A 48 8.82 -11.79 -6.00
C GLN A 48 8.67 -10.33 -5.54
N LEU A 49 8.30 -10.11 -4.27
CA LEU A 49 8.15 -8.79 -3.66
C LEU A 49 9.47 -8.01 -3.60
N VAL A 50 10.60 -8.70 -3.40
CA VAL A 50 11.94 -8.09 -3.30
C VAL A 50 12.66 -7.97 -4.66
N SER A 51 12.09 -8.55 -5.72
CA SER A 51 12.66 -8.50 -7.08
C SER A 51 12.82 -7.08 -7.64
N GLU A 52 13.43 -6.91 -8.81
CA GLU A 52 13.53 -5.59 -9.46
C GLU A 52 12.31 -5.29 -10.36
N GLN A 53 11.49 -6.30 -10.66
CA GLN A 53 10.40 -6.17 -11.63
C GLN A 53 9.10 -5.71 -10.96
N ARG A 54 8.60 -4.55 -11.39
CA ARG A 54 7.35 -3.95 -10.87
C ARG A 54 6.11 -4.86 -11.02
N SER A 55 6.06 -5.64 -12.10
CA SER A 55 4.97 -6.61 -12.33
C SER A 55 4.95 -7.72 -11.27
N LEU A 56 6.14 -8.16 -10.81
CA LEU A 56 6.27 -9.15 -9.76
C LEU A 56 5.88 -8.58 -8.39
N HIS A 57 6.18 -7.30 -8.12
CA HIS A 57 5.71 -6.61 -6.91
C HIS A 57 4.19 -6.62 -6.81
N LYS A 58 3.50 -6.23 -7.90
CA LYS A 58 2.04 -6.22 -7.93
C LYS A 58 1.44 -7.60 -7.74
N LYS A 59 2.00 -8.62 -8.43
CA LYS A 59 1.55 -10.01 -8.28
C LYS A 59 1.75 -10.52 -6.86
N ALA A 60 2.90 -10.25 -6.26
CA ALA A 60 3.21 -10.64 -4.89
C ALA A 60 2.31 -9.93 -3.88
N ALA A 61 2.13 -8.62 -4.00
CA ALA A 61 1.26 -7.84 -3.12
C ALA A 61 -0.18 -8.35 -3.15
N ASN A 62 -0.75 -8.60 -4.32
CA ASN A 62 -2.12 -9.14 -4.44
C ASN A 62 -2.26 -10.54 -3.81
N ALA A 63 -1.23 -11.38 -3.92
CA ALA A 63 -1.21 -12.68 -3.26
C ALA A 63 -1.17 -12.54 -1.73
N LEU A 64 -0.37 -11.61 -1.21
CA LEU A 64 -0.33 -11.30 0.22
C LEU A 64 -1.64 -10.69 0.73
N GLU A 65 -2.27 -9.79 -0.03
CA GLU A 65 -3.58 -9.24 0.30
C GLU A 65 -4.64 -10.34 0.42
N THR A 66 -4.66 -11.28 -0.54
CA THR A 66 -5.58 -12.43 -0.51
C THR A 66 -5.33 -13.29 0.73
N GLN A 67 -4.07 -13.53 1.09
CA GLN A 67 -3.72 -14.38 2.22
C GLN A 67 -3.99 -13.75 3.60
N TYR A 68 -3.71 -12.45 3.75
CA TYR A 68 -3.65 -11.79 5.06
C TYR A 68 -4.73 -10.75 5.30
N LEU A 69 -5.28 -10.11 4.26
CA LEU A 69 -6.26 -9.03 4.41
C LEU A 69 -7.70 -9.45 4.08
N ARG A 70 -7.91 -10.51 3.30
CA ARG A 70 -9.26 -11.02 3.06
C ARG A 70 -9.73 -11.84 4.26
N ASP A 71 -10.84 -11.40 4.85
CA ASP A 71 -11.54 -12.13 5.91
C ASP A 71 -12.37 -13.25 5.29
N ASP A 72 -11.69 -14.25 4.72
CA ASP A 72 -12.37 -15.47 4.33
C ASP A 72 -12.66 -16.27 5.61
N SER A 73 -13.85 -16.01 6.16
CA SER A 73 -14.49 -16.67 7.29
C SER A 73 -14.84 -18.15 7.04
N THR A 74 -14.09 -18.81 6.15
CA THR A 74 -14.33 -20.19 5.71
C THR A 74 -13.07 -21.04 5.97
N GLU A 75 -13.07 -21.73 7.10
CA GLU A 75 -12.61 -23.11 7.28
C GLU A 75 -11.23 -23.56 6.72
N GLN A 76 -10.29 -22.65 6.46
CA GLN A 76 -8.89 -22.98 6.11
C GLN A 76 -7.92 -22.61 7.23
N ALA A 77 -8.37 -22.76 8.47
CA ALA A 77 -7.59 -22.45 9.68
C ALA A 77 -6.46 -23.45 9.99
N ALA A 78 -6.35 -24.56 9.26
CA ALA A 78 -5.45 -25.66 9.62
C ALA A 78 -3.96 -25.40 9.34
N ASP A 79 -3.63 -24.53 8.37
CA ASP A 79 -2.24 -24.28 7.95
C ASP A 79 -1.83 -22.79 7.95
N LYS A 80 -2.64 -21.89 8.55
CA LYS A 80 -2.22 -20.49 8.69
C LYS A 80 -1.07 -20.43 9.69
N PRO A 81 0.17 -20.07 9.28
CA PRO A 81 1.22 -19.81 10.26
C PRO A 81 0.73 -18.76 11.24
N THR A 82 1.03 -18.92 12.53
CA THR A 82 0.74 -17.92 13.54
C THR A 82 1.21 -16.56 13.01
N ILE A 83 0.33 -15.54 13.08
CA ILE A 83 0.57 -14.21 12.48
C ILE A 83 1.96 -13.68 12.83
N THR A 84 2.40 -13.88 14.08
CA THR A 84 3.73 -13.55 14.59
C THR A 84 4.88 -14.22 13.82
N ALA A 85 4.79 -15.53 13.56
CA ALA A 85 5.83 -16.26 12.83
C ALA A 85 5.92 -15.81 11.37
N ALA A 86 4.77 -15.55 10.73
CA ALA A 86 4.73 -14.97 9.40
C ALA A 86 5.30 -13.54 9.38
N PHE A 87 5.07 -12.75 10.44
CA PHE A 87 5.56 -11.39 10.50
C PHE A 87 7.08 -11.31 10.54
N ALA A 88 7.73 -12.17 11.34
CA ALA A 88 9.19 -12.22 11.44
C ALA A 88 9.88 -12.37 10.08
N GLU A 89 9.34 -13.19 9.18
CA GLU A 89 9.86 -13.41 7.83
C GLU A 89 9.47 -12.31 6.83
N THR A 90 8.29 -11.70 7.01
CA THR A 90 7.69 -10.76 6.04
C THR A 90 8.01 -9.31 6.32
N ALA A 91 8.31 -8.93 7.58
CA ALA A 91 8.43 -7.55 8.03
C ALA A 91 9.38 -6.71 7.17
N LYS A 92 10.65 -7.14 7.05
CA LYS A 92 11.65 -6.39 6.27
C LYS A 92 11.29 -6.26 4.77
N PRO A 93 10.86 -7.34 4.08
CA PRO A 93 10.31 -7.22 2.73
C PRO A 93 9.16 -6.22 2.60
N LEU A 94 8.20 -6.22 3.52
CA LEU A 94 7.07 -5.29 3.53
C LEU A 94 7.53 -3.83 3.72
N PHE A 95 8.39 -3.57 4.72
CA PHE A 95 8.87 -2.22 5.01
C PHE A 95 9.64 -1.62 3.83
N LYS A 96 10.42 -2.45 3.11
CA LYS A 96 11.11 -2.03 1.88
C LYS A 96 10.12 -1.54 0.81
N ARG A 97 8.90 -2.08 0.77
CA ARG A 97 7.87 -1.73 -0.21
C ARG A 97 7.05 -0.49 0.16
N PHE A 98 7.26 0.13 1.32
CA PHE A 98 6.65 1.44 1.60
C PHE A 98 7.14 2.52 0.64
N ASN A 99 8.29 2.29 -0.02
CA ASN A 99 8.85 3.17 -1.05
C ASN A 99 8.73 2.57 -2.46
N ASP A 100 7.81 1.62 -2.68
CA ASP A 100 7.57 1.06 -4.01
C ASP A 100 7.05 2.14 -4.98
N PRO A 101 7.47 2.16 -6.25
CA PRO A 101 6.92 3.11 -7.23
C PRO A 101 5.41 2.95 -7.47
N VAL A 102 4.84 1.76 -7.21
CA VAL A 102 3.42 1.46 -7.42
C VAL A 102 2.62 1.72 -6.14
N GLY A 103 1.71 2.69 -6.17
CA GLY A 103 0.89 3.09 -5.01
C GLY A 103 0.13 1.93 -4.35
N ASN A 104 -0.55 1.10 -5.16
CA ASN A 104 -1.27 -0.09 -4.68
C ASN A 104 -0.37 -1.10 -3.95
N VAL A 105 0.91 -1.22 -4.34
CA VAL A 105 1.85 -2.09 -3.64
C VAL A 105 2.19 -1.51 -2.26
N ARG A 106 2.40 -0.19 -2.19
CA ARG A 106 2.62 0.51 -0.91
C ARG A 106 1.44 0.30 0.03
N GLU A 107 0.23 0.57 -0.46
CA GLU A 107 -1.02 0.43 0.28
C GLU A 107 -1.17 -0.96 0.91
N ILE A 108 -1.08 -2.02 0.09
CA ILE A 108 -1.23 -3.39 0.57
C ILE A 108 -0.17 -3.72 1.63
N CYS A 109 1.10 -3.35 1.38
CA CYS A 109 2.17 -3.66 2.32
C CYS A 109 1.99 -2.92 3.65
N ILE A 110 1.53 -1.67 3.63
CA ILE A 110 1.25 -0.88 4.84
C ILE A 110 0.08 -1.49 5.61
N ARG A 111 -1.03 -1.82 4.94
CA ARG A 111 -2.21 -2.45 5.57
C ARG A 111 -1.90 -3.80 6.21
N ILE A 112 -1.11 -4.65 5.56
CA ILE A 112 -0.65 -5.92 6.15
C ILE A 112 0.20 -5.65 7.38
N THR A 113 1.11 -4.66 7.30
CA THR A 113 1.95 -4.30 8.43
C THR A 113 1.12 -3.81 9.62
N ILE A 114 0.09 -2.97 9.40
CA ILE A 114 -0.84 -2.54 10.45
C ILE A 114 -1.44 -3.74 11.16
N LYS A 115 -1.98 -4.70 10.39
CA LYS A 115 -2.59 -5.92 10.93
C LYS A 115 -1.60 -6.76 11.75
N PHE A 116 -0.34 -6.86 11.29
CA PHE A 116 0.69 -7.61 12.00
C PHE A 116 1.17 -6.89 13.26
N ILE A 117 1.35 -5.57 13.23
CA ILE A 117 1.75 -4.77 14.39
C ILE A 117 0.71 -4.83 15.50
N ALA A 118 -0.59 -4.82 15.17
CA ALA A 118 -1.65 -4.94 16.16
C ALA A 118 -1.53 -6.22 17.00
N GLU A 119 -1.17 -7.35 16.37
CA GLU A 119 -1.07 -8.65 17.01
C GLU A 119 0.32 -8.95 17.60
N GLU A 120 1.37 -8.26 17.15
CA GLU A 120 2.75 -8.52 17.55
C GLU A 120 2.97 -8.26 19.05
N GLU A 121 3.72 -9.16 19.71
CA GLU A 121 3.99 -9.08 21.14
C GLU A 121 5.21 -8.26 21.47
N ASP A 122 6.21 -8.30 20.60
CA ASP A 122 7.47 -7.61 20.79
C ASP A 122 7.88 -6.78 19.58
N LEU A 123 7.64 -5.47 19.69
CA LEU A 123 7.98 -4.51 18.64
C LEU A 123 9.49 -4.20 18.56
N ILE A 124 10.29 -4.55 19.57
CA ILE A 124 11.68 -4.06 19.70
C ILE A 124 12.55 -4.46 18.49
N HIS A 125 12.26 -5.61 17.89
CA HIS A 125 13.00 -6.15 16.74
C HIS A 125 12.62 -5.48 15.42
N TYR A 126 11.46 -4.81 15.36
CA TYR A 126 10.90 -4.24 14.13
C TYR A 126 11.08 -2.74 14.04
N LEU A 127 10.99 -2.01 15.17
CA LEU A 127 11.11 -0.54 15.21
C LEU A 127 12.37 0.01 14.51
N PRO A 128 13.58 -0.58 14.64
CA PRO A 128 14.78 -0.10 13.95
C PRO A 128 14.67 -0.12 12.41
N TYR A 129 13.74 -0.89 11.85
CA TYR A 129 13.51 -1.00 10.41
C TYR A 129 12.22 -0.30 9.99
N LEU A 130 11.21 -0.35 10.85
CA LEU A 130 9.87 0.19 10.60
C LEU A 130 9.87 1.72 10.62
N ILE A 131 10.42 2.34 11.68
CA ILE A 131 10.42 3.80 11.81
C ILE A 131 11.17 4.46 10.64
N PRO A 132 12.39 4.01 10.26
CA PRO A 132 13.06 4.55 9.07
C PRO A 132 12.31 4.34 7.75
N ALA A 133 11.50 3.29 7.64
CA ALA A 133 10.70 3.05 6.44
C ALA A 133 9.53 4.05 6.33
N ILE A 134 8.89 4.37 7.46
CA ILE A 134 7.83 5.39 7.56
C ILE A 134 8.43 6.78 7.30
N THR A 135 9.46 7.18 8.05
CA THR A 135 10.04 8.53 7.96
C THR A 135 10.63 8.81 6.59
N ARG A 136 11.27 7.83 5.94
CA ARG A 136 11.77 7.98 4.58
C ARG A 136 10.65 8.28 3.58
N ARG A 137 9.46 7.70 3.77
CA ARG A 137 8.35 7.90 2.84
C ARG A 137 7.65 9.23 3.06
N VAL A 138 7.45 9.61 4.33
CA VAL A 138 6.92 10.93 4.70
C VAL A 138 7.88 12.03 4.28
N ASN A 139 9.19 11.78 4.46
CA ASN A 139 10.30 12.71 4.21
C ASN A 139 10.02 14.12 4.75
N SER A 140 9.71 14.19 6.05
CA SER A 140 9.38 15.44 6.72
C SER A 140 10.51 16.45 6.56
N GLN A 141 10.17 17.66 6.10
CA GLN A 141 11.12 18.77 5.95
C GLN A 141 11.25 19.60 7.24
N TYR A 142 10.57 19.19 8.31
CA TYR A 142 10.65 19.88 9.59
C TYR A 142 11.98 19.56 10.30
N GLY A 143 12.62 20.61 10.79
CA GLY A 143 13.65 20.54 11.82
C GLY A 143 13.08 20.98 13.17
N TYR A 144 13.74 20.60 14.26
CA TYR A 144 13.42 21.08 15.59
C TYR A 144 14.55 21.96 16.10
N ASP A 145 14.18 23.14 16.58
CA ASP A 145 15.07 24.03 17.27
C ASP A 145 14.90 23.91 18.78
N GLU A 146 15.87 23.27 19.43
CA GLU A 146 15.88 23.05 20.87
C GLU A 146 15.97 24.36 21.67
N GLU A 147 16.65 25.40 21.16
CA GLU A 147 16.82 26.65 21.91
C GLU A 147 15.50 27.42 22.07
N ASN A 148 14.69 27.45 21.00
CA ASN A 148 13.41 28.15 21.00
C ASN A 148 12.22 27.19 21.19
N GLN A 149 12.47 25.88 21.27
CA GLN A 149 11.46 24.83 21.41
C GLN A 149 10.41 24.86 20.28
N VAL A 150 10.83 25.17 19.04
CA VAL A 150 9.94 25.29 17.87
C VAL A 150 10.34 24.35 16.76
N PHE A 151 9.34 23.82 16.05
CA PHE A 151 9.56 23.12 14.79
C PHE A 151 9.55 24.12 13.64
N SER A 152 10.54 24.01 12.75
CA SER A 152 10.67 24.89 11.59
C SER A 152 10.81 24.09 10.31
N ARG A 153 10.14 24.55 9.26
CA ARG A 153 10.11 23.90 7.93
C ARG A 153 11.29 24.28 7.05
N ASP A 154 11.89 25.43 7.32
CA ASP A 154 12.99 25.98 6.54
C ASP A 154 14.08 26.41 7.51
N GLN A 155 15.09 25.55 7.65
CA GLN A 155 16.21 25.80 8.53
C GLN A 155 16.94 27.09 8.16
N PHE A 156 16.98 27.46 6.88
CA PHE A 156 17.63 28.68 6.43
C PHE A 156 16.84 29.93 6.87
N LEU A 157 15.52 29.95 6.68
CA LEU A 157 14.68 31.04 7.17
C LEU A 157 14.70 31.13 8.69
N HIS A 158 14.72 29.98 9.36
CA HIS A 158 14.84 29.91 10.82
C HIS A 158 16.15 30.49 11.33
N ASP A 159 17.26 30.10 10.72
CA ASP A 159 18.59 30.63 11.07
C ASP A 159 18.68 32.14 10.78
N ALA A 160 18.02 32.62 9.72
CA ALA A 160 17.93 34.03 9.43
C ALA A 160 17.09 34.79 10.46
N PHE A 161 15.98 34.20 10.93
CA PHE A 161 15.17 34.71 12.04
C PHE A 161 15.97 34.77 13.35
N LYS A 162 16.67 33.70 13.73
CA LYS A 162 17.57 33.67 14.90
C LYS A 162 18.63 34.78 14.87
N ARG A 163 19.12 35.13 13.68
CA ARG A 163 20.10 36.20 13.47
C ARG A 163 19.48 37.60 13.39
N GLY A 164 18.16 37.73 13.63
CA GLY A 164 17.41 38.99 13.56
C GLY A 164 17.29 39.57 12.15
N ARG A 165 17.47 38.75 11.10
CA ARG A 165 17.54 39.23 9.70
C ARG A 165 16.23 39.15 8.94
N VAL A 166 15.28 38.33 9.38
CA VAL A 166 14.00 38.09 8.71
C VAL A 166 12.91 37.94 9.74
N TYR A 167 11.75 38.58 9.51
CA TYR A 167 10.50 38.30 10.20
C TYR A 167 9.55 37.65 9.20
N VAL A 168 9.28 36.35 9.36
CA VAL A 168 8.28 35.65 8.55
C VAL A 168 6.98 35.63 9.35
N ALA A 169 5.94 36.31 8.86
CA ALA A 169 4.62 36.20 9.47
C ALA A 169 4.09 34.76 9.27
N GLU A 170 3.41 34.19 10.27
CA GLU A 170 2.90 32.79 10.23
C GLU A 170 2.07 32.48 8.97
N ASN A 171 1.37 33.46 8.42
CA ASN A 171 0.55 33.33 7.21
C ASN A 171 1.34 33.38 5.88
N GLN A 172 2.65 33.64 5.93
CA GLN A 172 3.54 33.69 4.76
C GLN A 172 4.43 32.45 4.64
N VAL A 173 4.30 31.48 5.55
CA VAL A 173 5.03 30.22 5.47
C VAL A 173 4.49 29.43 4.27
N ALA A 174 5.33 29.25 3.26
CA ALA A 174 4.98 28.46 2.08
C ALA A 174 4.58 27.04 2.52
N ARG A 175 3.38 26.60 2.11
CA ARG A 175 2.97 25.21 2.32
C ARG A 175 3.80 24.32 1.40
N VAL A 176 4.73 23.58 2.00
CA VAL A 176 5.50 22.59 1.26
C VAL A 176 4.60 21.38 1.02
N LYS A 177 4.48 20.99 -0.25
CA LYS A 177 3.80 19.76 -0.63
C LYS A 177 4.54 18.56 -0.01
N PRO A 178 3.81 17.58 0.52
CA PRO A 178 4.41 16.34 0.99
C PRO A 178 5.05 15.57 -0.17
N ASP A 179 6.11 14.83 0.12
CA ASP A 179 6.82 14.03 -0.88
C ASP A 179 5.99 12.81 -1.33
N GLU A 180 5.24 12.18 -0.41
CA GLU A 180 4.18 11.24 -0.78
C GLU A 180 2.95 12.00 -1.26
N LEU A 181 2.68 11.91 -2.56
CA LEU A 181 1.59 12.64 -3.20
C LEU A 181 0.21 12.05 -2.90
N SER A 182 0.10 10.75 -2.65
CA SER A 182 -1.19 10.09 -2.34
C SER A 182 -1.59 10.34 -0.88
N GLU A 183 -2.70 11.04 -0.70
CA GLU A 183 -3.27 11.34 0.62
C GLU A 183 -3.69 10.06 1.37
N GLU A 184 -4.15 9.05 0.63
CA GLU A 184 -4.52 7.75 1.18
C GLU A 184 -3.32 7.01 1.75
N ILE A 185 -2.16 7.07 1.07
CA ILE A 185 -0.92 6.49 1.60
C ILE A 185 -0.43 7.28 2.81
N ARG A 186 -0.52 8.62 2.80
CA ARG A 186 -0.15 9.44 3.96
C ARG A 186 -1.01 9.09 5.17
N LEU A 187 -2.32 8.95 4.98
CA LEU A 187 -3.25 8.53 6.02
C LEU A 187 -2.95 7.11 6.53
N LEU A 188 -2.63 6.17 5.63
CA LEU A 188 -2.26 4.80 6.01
C LEU A 188 -0.95 4.75 6.81
N LEU A 189 0.03 5.60 6.50
CA LEU A 189 1.27 5.69 7.29
C LEU A 189 1.00 6.22 8.70
N LEU A 190 0.06 7.16 8.86
CA LEU A 190 -0.39 7.59 10.18
C LEU A 190 -1.14 6.49 10.92
N GLY A 191 -2.02 5.74 10.23
CA GLY A 191 -2.69 4.58 10.83
C GLY A 191 -1.71 3.47 11.23
N LEU A 192 -0.59 3.32 10.54
CA LEU A 192 0.50 2.44 10.94
C LEU A 192 1.26 2.95 12.17
N LEU A 193 1.52 4.26 12.24
CA LEU A 193 2.10 4.86 13.43
C LEU A 193 1.18 4.70 14.64
N ASP A 194 -0.12 4.94 14.47
CA ASP A 194 -1.15 4.73 15.50
C ASP A 194 -1.17 3.29 15.99
N ALA A 195 -1.16 2.30 15.09
CA ALA A 195 -1.09 0.89 15.46
C ALA A 195 0.18 0.55 16.29
N VAL A 196 1.32 1.17 15.97
CA VAL A 196 2.56 1.02 16.77
C VAL A 196 2.41 1.62 18.16
N LEU A 197 1.85 2.83 18.25
CA LEU A 197 1.65 3.53 19.51
C LEU A 197 0.67 2.74 20.39
N GLU A 198 -0.50 2.42 19.86
CA GLU A 198 -1.55 1.68 20.56
C GLU A 198 -1.04 0.34 21.08
N ASN A 199 -0.37 -0.46 20.24
CA ASN A 199 0.22 -1.73 20.67
C ASN A 199 1.25 -1.53 21.80
N ALA A 200 2.17 -0.57 21.66
CA ALA A 200 3.19 -0.29 22.67
C ALA A 200 2.57 0.18 24.00
N PHE A 201 1.53 1.01 23.97
CA PHE A 201 0.86 1.49 25.18
C PHE A 201 0.00 0.41 25.83
N GLN A 202 -0.81 -0.33 25.06
CA GLN A 202 -1.62 -1.44 25.57
C GLN A 202 -0.77 -2.50 26.27
N ARG A 203 0.42 -2.79 25.72
CA ARG A 203 1.39 -3.75 26.28
C ARG A 203 2.29 -3.16 27.36
N ARG A 204 2.10 -1.89 27.74
CA ARG A 204 2.93 -1.15 28.72
C ARG A 204 4.43 -1.12 28.36
N ALA A 205 4.72 -1.13 27.07
CA ALA A 205 6.06 -1.15 26.50
C ALA A 205 6.48 0.21 25.91
N SER A 206 5.74 1.29 26.14
CA SER A 206 5.98 2.63 25.53
C SER A 206 7.41 3.15 25.66
N SER A 207 8.17 2.74 26.69
CA SER A 207 9.59 3.07 26.85
C SER A 207 10.46 2.71 25.64
N ILE A 208 10.10 1.68 24.86
CA ILE A 208 10.84 1.28 23.64
C ILE A 208 10.76 2.35 22.55
N LEU A 209 9.76 3.23 22.60
CA LEU A 209 9.55 4.29 21.62
C LEU A 209 10.48 5.49 21.85
N HIS A 210 11.11 5.61 23.03
CA HIS A 210 11.97 6.75 23.36
C HIS A 210 13.10 6.97 22.35
N ALA A 211 13.68 5.87 21.84
CA ALA A 211 14.74 5.94 20.83
C ALA A 211 14.26 6.52 19.48
N TYR A 212 12.96 6.57 19.25
CA TYR A 212 12.32 6.97 17.99
C TYR A 212 11.40 8.18 18.16
N ILE A 213 11.33 8.77 19.36
CA ILE A 213 10.33 9.80 19.67
C ILE A 213 10.45 11.01 18.75
N PHE A 214 11.68 11.38 18.40
CA PHE A 214 11.94 12.48 17.48
C PHE A 214 11.37 12.23 16.08
N ASP A 215 11.63 11.03 15.53
CA ASP A 215 11.10 10.59 14.24
C ASP A 215 9.57 10.55 14.24
N ILE A 216 8.97 10.04 15.32
CA ILE A 216 7.52 9.99 15.52
C ILE A 216 6.94 11.42 15.50
N LEU A 217 7.53 12.34 16.26
CA LEU A 217 7.10 13.74 16.30
C LEU A 217 7.20 14.41 14.92
N LEU A 218 8.28 14.15 14.17
CA LEU A 218 8.43 14.69 12.82
C LEU A 218 7.35 14.21 11.86
N VAL A 219 6.90 12.96 11.98
CA VAL A 219 5.78 12.43 11.19
C VAL A 219 4.48 13.12 11.57
N LEU A 220 4.17 13.21 12.87
CA LEU A 220 2.94 13.84 13.37
C LEU A 220 2.87 15.32 12.98
N ILE A 221 3.95 16.07 13.17
CA ILE A 221 3.99 17.51 12.82
C ILE A 221 3.86 17.73 11.31
N SER A 222 4.43 16.84 10.50
CA SER A 222 4.21 16.88 9.05
C SER A 222 2.73 16.72 8.72
N GLY A 223 2.04 15.78 9.38
CA GLY A 223 0.63 15.52 9.13
C GLY A 223 -0.32 16.59 9.68
N VAL A 224 -0.03 17.18 10.85
CA VAL A 224 -0.75 18.37 11.38
C VAL A 224 -0.70 19.56 10.43
N HIS A 225 0.28 19.60 9.52
CA HIS A 225 0.37 20.67 8.52
C HIS A 225 0.11 20.17 7.09
N ASP A 226 -0.50 18.99 6.95
CA ASP A 226 -0.91 18.45 5.65
C ASP A 226 -2.04 19.28 5.05
N ASP A 227 -2.04 19.37 3.72
CA ASP A 227 -3.11 20.07 2.99
C ASP A 227 -4.42 19.27 3.00
N PHE A 228 -4.37 17.96 3.23
CA PHE A 228 -5.53 17.10 3.34
C PHE A 228 -6.01 16.99 4.80
N HIS A 229 -7.26 17.37 5.03
CA HIS A 229 -7.79 17.52 6.38
C HIS A 229 -7.86 16.22 7.18
N GLU A 230 -8.11 15.07 6.54
CA GLU A 230 -8.16 13.80 7.27
C GLU A 230 -6.77 13.38 7.79
N VAL A 231 -5.71 13.70 7.04
CA VAL A 231 -4.32 13.48 7.49
C VAL A 231 -4.00 14.39 8.67
N ASN A 232 -4.46 15.64 8.63
CA ASN A 232 -4.35 16.59 9.74
C ASN A 232 -5.03 16.07 11.01
N ILE A 233 -6.28 15.62 10.90
CA ILE A 233 -7.03 15.04 12.03
C ILE A 233 -6.33 13.79 12.57
N ALA A 234 -5.95 12.85 11.69
CA ALA A 234 -5.32 11.60 12.10
C ALA A 234 -3.93 11.78 12.75
N SER A 235 -3.32 12.97 12.61
CA SER A 235 -2.04 13.30 13.24
C SER A 235 -2.18 13.90 14.64
N CYS A 236 -3.39 14.22 15.07
CA CYS A 236 -3.70 14.83 16.36
C CYS A 236 -4.14 13.76 17.37
#